data_AF-A0A2A6CMK2-F1
#
_entry.id   AF-A0A2A6CMK2-F1
#
_cell.length_a   1.000
_cell.length_b   1.000
_cell.length_c   1.000
_cell.angle_alpha   90.00
_cell.angle_beta   90.00
_cell.angle_gamma   90.00
#
_symmetry.space_group_name_H-M   'P 1'
#
loop_
_entity.id
_entity.type
_entity.pdbx_description
1 polymer ?
#
loop_
_entity_poly.entity_id
_entity_poly.type
_entity_poly.pdbx_seq_one_letter_code
_entity_poly.pdbx_strand_id
1 'polypeptide(L)'
;MRSSILLVVVIAALATWANAVKMSPEMEKCAEQLLRILAQETNASYKDGITKIMKHIQNGHLDEAQKVVRAFSDADREAAISKYMVGECIPMKSCLDCPIEL
;
A
#
# COMPACT_ATOMS: atom_id res chain seq x y z
N MET A 1 -50.04 -1.39 8.62
CA MET A 1 -48.78 -2.13 8.39
C MET A 1 -47.99 -1.53 7.22
N ARG A 2 -47.41 -0.33 7.36
CA ARG A 2 -46.53 0.28 6.32
C ARG A 2 -45.42 1.18 6.89
N SER A 3 -45.49 1.56 8.17
CA SER A 3 -44.54 2.52 8.79
C SER A 3 -43.26 1.89 9.33
N SER A 4 -43.24 0.59 9.64
CA SER A 4 -42.08 -0.09 10.26
C SER A 4 -41.03 -0.59 9.26
N ILE A 5 -41.36 -0.67 7.97
CA ILE A 5 -40.45 -1.18 6.92
C ILE A 5 -39.50 -0.06 6.45
N LEU A 6 -39.98 1.18 6.40
CA LEU A 6 -39.17 2.34 6.02
C LEU A 6 -38.01 2.60 6.99
N LEU A 7 -38.16 2.26 8.27
CA LEU A 7 -37.10 2.48 9.28
C LEU A 7 -35.93 1.49 9.15
N VAL A 8 -36.19 0.25 8.72
CA VAL A 8 -35.17 -0.80 8.60
C VAL A 8 -34.29 -0.58 7.36
N VAL A 9 -34.85 -0.05 6.28
CA VAL A 9 -34.12 0.21 5.02
C VAL A 9 -33.12 1.36 5.18
N VAL A 10 -33.42 2.36 6.03
CA VAL A 10 -32.52 3.51 6.24
C VAL A 10 -31.30 3.15 7.10
N ILE A 11 -31.43 2.19 8.02
CA ILE A 11 -30.30 1.75 8.87
C ILE A 11 -29.30 0.91 8.06
N ALA A 12 -29.77 0.14 7.06
CA ALA A 12 -28.90 -0.65 6.19
C ALA A 12 -28.04 0.22 5.24
N ALA A 13 -28.49 1.45 4.93
CA ALA A 13 -27.75 2.38 4.07
C ALA A 13 -26.57 3.08 4.79
N LEU A 14 -26.45 2.96 6.11
CA LEU A 14 -25.37 3.55 6.88
C LEU A 14 -24.22 2.58 7.19
N ALA A 15 -24.28 1.33 6.72
CA ALA A 15 -23.27 0.31 7.03
C ALA A 15 -22.07 0.24 6.05
N THR A 16 -22.01 1.05 5.00
CA THR A 16 -20.93 0.94 3.99
C THR A 16 -20.01 2.16 3.95
N TRP A 17 -19.29 2.39 5.04
CA TRP A 17 -18.22 3.40 5.06
C TRP A 17 -17.23 3.14 6.20
N ALA A 18 -16.90 1.87 6.41
CA ALA A 18 -15.55 1.53 6.80
C ALA A 18 -14.86 1.01 5.54
N ASN A 19 -14.40 1.93 4.68
CA ASN A 19 -13.36 1.62 3.70
C ASN A 19 -12.04 1.39 4.45
N ALA A 20 -12.01 0.42 5.36
CA ALA A 20 -10.75 -0.21 5.68
C ALA A 20 -10.40 -1.00 4.43
N VAL A 21 -9.44 -0.50 3.64
CA VAL A 21 -8.78 -1.30 2.61
C VAL A 21 -8.42 -2.61 3.30
N LYS A 22 -9.18 -3.66 3.02
CA LYS A 22 -8.95 -4.97 3.60
C LYS A 22 -7.63 -5.42 2.99
N MET A 23 -6.55 -5.15 3.72
CA MET A 23 -5.18 -5.43 3.31
C MET A 23 -5.18 -6.89 2.82
N SER A 24 -4.86 -7.11 1.54
CA SER A 24 -4.91 -8.46 1.00
C SER A 24 -3.86 -9.31 1.74
N PRO A 25 -4.07 -10.62 1.90
CA PRO A 25 -3.09 -11.48 2.58
C PRO A 25 -1.69 -11.42 1.95
N GLU A 26 -1.58 -11.07 0.67
CA GLU A 26 -0.30 -10.86 -0.01
C GLU A 26 0.41 -9.58 0.44
N MET A 27 -0.35 -8.51 0.68
CA MET A 27 0.18 -7.23 1.17
C MET A 27 0.65 -7.33 2.62
N GLU A 28 -0.02 -8.15 3.42
CA GLU A 28 0.40 -8.46 4.80
C GLU A 28 1.75 -9.17 4.81
N LYS A 29 1.92 -10.22 4.00
CA LYS A 29 3.20 -10.94 3.89
C LYS A 29 4.33 -10.06 3.38
N CYS A 30 4.07 -9.23 2.38
CA CYS A 30 5.06 -8.26 1.92
C CYS A 30 5.43 -7.24 3.02
N ALA A 31 4.45 -6.71 3.75
CA ALA A 31 4.71 -5.78 4.85
C ALA A 31 5.59 -6.42 5.95
N GLU A 32 5.31 -7.67 6.33
CA GLU A 32 6.15 -8.41 7.27
C GLU A 32 7.58 -8.58 6.78
N GLN A 33 7.76 -8.95 5.50
CA GLN A 33 9.08 -9.08 4.89
C GLN A 33 9.83 -7.74 4.94
N LEU A 34 9.18 -6.66 4.53
CA LEU A 34 9.78 -5.32 4.52
C LEU A 34 10.17 -4.86 5.93
N LEU A 35 9.35 -5.13 6.95
CA LEU A 35 9.70 -4.82 8.35
C LEU A 35 10.99 -5.51 8.79
N ARG A 36 11.19 -6.78 8.42
CA ARG A 36 12.42 -7.54 8.74
C ARG A 36 13.66 -6.98 8.04
N ILE A 37 13.52 -6.55 6.78
CA ILE A 37 14.61 -5.95 6.01
C ILE A 37 14.94 -4.55 6.57
N LEU A 38 13.93 -3.72 6.82
CA LEU A 38 14.09 -2.34 7.30
C LEU A 38 14.67 -2.24 8.72
N ALA A 39 14.46 -3.26 9.55
CA ALA A 39 15.09 -3.36 10.86
C ALA A 39 16.62 -3.38 10.77
N GLN A 40 17.17 -3.90 9.67
CA GLN A 40 18.60 -4.01 9.42
C GLN A 40 19.12 -2.94 8.45
N GLU A 41 18.25 -2.09 7.93
CA GLU A 41 18.61 -1.08 6.94
C GLU A 41 19.36 0.09 7.58
N THR A 42 20.60 0.31 7.13
CA THR A 42 21.45 1.41 7.60
C THR A 42 21.38 2.64 6.71
N ASN A 43 20.93 2.50 5.46
CA ASN A 43 20.71 3.64 4.57
C ASN A 43 19.40 4.33 4.95
N ALA A 44 19.52 5.51 5.57
CA ALA A 44 18.39 6.30 6.03
C ALA A 44 17.42 6.69 4.90
N SER A 45 17.92 6.95 3.69
CA SER A 45 17.10 7.31 2.53
C SER A 45 16.19 6.15 2.12
N TYR A 46 16.75 4.95 1.98
CA TYR A 46 15.95 3.76 1.67
C TYR A 46 14.98 3.42 2.78
N LYS A 47 15.42 3.51 4.04
CA LYS A 47 14.56 3.22 5.18
C LYS A 47 13.33 4.14 5.21
N ASP A 48 13.53 5.44 5.03
CA ASP A 48 12.46 6.43 4.98
C ASP A 48 11.53 6.22 3.77
N GLY A 49 12.11 6.07 2.58
CA GLY A 49 11.31 5.93 1.35
C GLY A 49 10.47 4.65 1.32
N ILE A 50 11.02 3.49 1.70
CA ILE A 50 10.23 2.25 1.77
C ILE A 50 9.15 2.33 2.87
N THR A 51 9.45 2.97 4.00
CA THR A 51 8.44 3.21 5.06
C THR A 51 7.29 4.06 4.54
N LYS A 52 7.58 5.14 3.79
CA LYS A 52 6.57 5.98 3.15
C LYS A 52 5.73 5.18 2.14
N ILE A 53 6.37 4.39 1.27
CA ILE A 53 5.70 3.52 0.30
C ILE A 53 4.70 2.60 1.00
N MET A 54 5.13 1.88 2.04
CA MET A 54 4.25 0.99 2.82
C MET A 54 3.07 1.74 3.42
N LYS A 55 3.30 2.93 4.00
CA LYS A 55 2.23 3.74 4.59
C LYS A 55 1.20 4.17 3.55
N HIS A 56 1.64 4.63 2.38
CA HIS A 56 0.73 5.02 1.29
C HIS A 56 -0.11 3.82 0.80
N ILE A 57 0.54 2.67 0.62
CA ILE A 57 -0.11 1.43 0.24
C ILE A 57 -1.16 0.99 1.27
N GLN A 58 -0.81 1.01 2.56
CA GLN A 58 -1.73 0.65 3.65
C GLN A 58 -2.97 1.55 3.68
N ASN A 59 -2.81 2.82 3.30
CA ASN A 59 -3.90 3.78 3.21
C ASN A 59 -4.67 3.72 1.88
N GLY A 60 -4.26 2.84 0.95
CA GLY A 60 -4.87 2.74 -0.39
C GLY A 60 -4.44 3.84 -1.38
N HIS A 61 -3.42 4.63 -1.06
CA HIS A 61 -2.92 5.74 -1.89
C HIS A 61 -1.78 5.25 -2.80
N LEU A 62 -2.10 4.37 -3.76
CA LEU A 62 -1.09 3.77 -4.66
C LEU A 62 -0.36 4.82 -5.52
N ASP A 63 -1.05 5.88 -5.93
CA ASP A 63 -0.48 6.99 -6.70
C ASP A 63 0.62 7.73 -5.90
N GLU A 64 0.38 7.97 -4.60
CA GLU A 64 1.38 8.55 -3.71
C GLU A 64 2.56 7.61 -3.47
N ALA A 65 2.32 6.30 -3.36
CA ALA A 65 3.39 5.31 -3.28
C ALA A 65 4.28 5.32 -4.53
N GLN A 66 3.67 5.43 -5.72
CA GLN A 66 4.40 5.56 -6.99
C GLN A 66 5.18 6.87 -7.08
N LYS A 67 4.64 7.99 -6.58
CA LYS A 67 5.37 9.28 -6.49
C LYS A 67 6.63 9.15 -5.65
N VAL A 68 6.58 8.44 -4.52
CA VAL A 68 7.77 8.18 -3.69
C VAL A 68 8.82 7.37 -4.46
N VAL A 69 8.42 6.31 -5.16
CA VAL A 69 9.33 5.50 -5.99
C VAL A 69 9.97 6.34 -7.10
N ARG A 70 9.20 7.23 -7.74
CA ARG A 70 9.68 8.13 -8.81
C ARG A 70 10.56 9.27 -8.30
N ALA A 71 10.49 9.60 -7.02
CA ALA A 71 11.37 10.59 -6.41
C ALA A 71 12.80 10.06 -6.19
N PHE A 72 13.00 8.74 -6.27
CA PHE A 72 14.33 8.16 -6.29
C PHE A 72 15.02 8.39 -7.64
N SER A 73 16.35 8.53 -7.61
CA SER A 73 17.15 8.48 -8.83
C SER A 73 16.97 7.12 -9.52
N ASP A 74 17.22 7.03 -10.83
CA ASP A 74 17.06 5.76 -11.55
C ASP A 74 17.88 4.62 -10.93
N ALA A 75 19.14 4.92 -10.55
CA ALA A 75 20.02 3.97 -9.89
C ALA A 75 19.48 3.52 -8.52
N ASP A 76 19.00 4.47 -7.69
CA ASP A 76 18.46 4.18 -6.37
C ASP A 76 17.13 3.42 -6.46
N ARG A 77 16.31 3.73 -7.46
CA ARG A 77 15.05 3.03 -7.73
C ARG A 77 15.29 1.58 -8.10
N GLU A 78 16.22 1.33 -9.03
CA GLU A 78 16.59 -0.04 -9.42
C GLU A 78 17.17 -0.84 -8.24
N ALA A 79 18.05 -0.21 -7.46
CA ALA A 79 18.62 -0.81 -6.26
C ALA A 79 17.54 -1.12 -5.21
N ALA A 80 16.61 -0.18 -4.97
CA ALA A 80 15.50 -0.37 -4.04
C ALA A 80 14.55 -1.48 -4.50
N ILE A 81 14.13 -1.48 -5.76
CA ILE A 81 13.25 -2.52 -6.31
C ILE A 81 13.92 -3.89 -6.20
N SER A 82 15.20 -3.99 -6.56
CA SER A 82 15.96 -5.25 -6.51
C SER A 82 16.17 -5.77 -5.09
N LYS A 83 16.22 -4.88 -4.10
CA LYS A 83 16.44 -5.23 -2.69
C LYS A 83 15.15 -5.51 -1.92
N TYR A 84 14.13 -4.68 -2.10
CA TYR A 84 12.92 -4.68 -1.26
C TYR A 84 11.71 -5.34 -1.94
N MET A 85 11.61 -5.26 -3.26
CA MET A 85 10.46 -5.77 -4.02
C MET A 85 10.72 -7.17 -4.59
N VAL A 86 11.12 -8.07 -3.69
CA VAL A 86 11.44 -9.48 -3.96
C VAL A 86 10.57 -10.41 -3.12
N GLY A 87 10.57 -11.72 -3.41
CA GLY A 87 9.84 -12.72 -2.62
C GLY A 87 8.35 -12.41 -2.54
N GLU A 88 7.84 -12.22 -1.31
CA GLU A 88 6.42 -11.93 -1.05
C GLU A 88 5.98 -10.55 -1.59
N CYS A 89 6.94 -9.67 -1.91
CA CYS A 89 6.67 -8.33 -2.45
C CYS A 89 6.66 -8.26 -3.98
N ILE A 90 6.82 -9.38 -4.69
CA ILE A 90 6.78 -9.43 -6.17
C ILE A 90 5.47 -8.86 -6.73
N PRO A 91 4.27 -9.19 -6.21
CA PRO A 91 3.02 -8.61 -6.72
C PRO A 91 2.99 -7.08 -6.63
N MET A 92 3.62 -6.53 -5.58
CA MET A 92 3.69 -5.10 -5.32
C MET A 92 4.67 -4.38 -6.26
N LYS A 93 5.71 -5.09 -6.74
CA LYS A 93 6.70 -4.55 -7.68
C LYS A 93 6.04 -3.99 -8.93
N SER A 94 5.15 -4.78 -9.56
CA SER A 94 4.46 -4.37 -10.77
C SER A 94 3.59 -3.13 -10.51
N CYS A 95 2.88 -3.07 -9.39
CA CYS A 95 2.05 -1.91 -9.04
C CYS A 95 2.86 -0.62 -8.86
N LEU A 96 4.07 -0.70 -8.32
CA LEU A 96 4.90 0.48 -8.04
C LEU A 96 5.64 1.02 -9.26
N ASP A 97 5.88 0.17 -10.26
CA ASP A 97 6.61 0.53 -11.49
C ASP A 97 5.68 0.90 -12.66
N CYS A 98 4.36 0.75 -12.51
CA CYS A 98 3.41 1.12 -13.56
C CYS A 98 3.44 2.63 -13.89
N PRO A 99 3.19 3.01 -15.16
CA PRO A 99 2.94 4.41 -15.53
C PRO A 99 1.76 4.95 -14.71
N ILE A 100 1.94 6.12 -14.07
CA ILE A 100 0.83 6.83 -13.42
C ILE A 100 -0.05 7.33 -14.57
N GLU A 101 -1.25 6.78 -14.70
CA GLU A 101 -2.29 7.42 -15.51
C GLU A 101 -2.75 8.66 -14.73
N LEU A 102 -2.27 9.83 -15.18
CA LEU A 102 -2.58 11.16 -14.63
C LEU A 102 -3.94 11.65 -15.12
#